data_AF-A0A2P2LNG2-F1
#
_entry.id   AF-A0A2P2LNG2-F1
#
_cell.length_a   1.000
_cell.length_b   1.000
_cell.length_c   1.000
_cell.angle_alpha   90.00
_cell.angle_beta   90.00
_cell.angle_gamma   90.00
#
_symmetry.space_group_name_H-M   'P 1'
#
loop_
_entity.id
_entity.type
_entity.pdbx_description
1 polymer ?
#
loop_
_entity_poly.entity_id
_entity_poly.type
_entity_poly.pdbx_seq_one_letter_code
_entity_poly.pdbx_strand_id
1 'polypeptide(L)'
;MEWDTRDESSAHTHAPPQPSPSSIPASENTVWADASPLFEAACKELRHGELIHGENFNLFAAMSALEIMDPKMDSGIISRYYSIDEAIENGAAPVPISSDRIFDVQCTIDIMDHLLACEATWHKGHSLAQTVFSCIYLLRPERTSSHALLHSYCKVIRTTCKAVVSVVSDARTHEEEDLFTMAYGLSLSEDGDGKCLSLLNAVEENISRQLHACKAPSPKRKVTEDVEPLQTNPDLEEGYCKALLCRLRFRKHFFHLLTSMKRPQARGLELARKHIVACLSELNSIHKSEKFIMSHACRTYKDGLEERTTASGRQPIGFDASLNSRTSAPTPPRAIKMRSWKEAIEYFEKLLHDLDAVCSYSLDPSLEVLLRFVVQFQQSKPDLVARAHLQVV
;
A
#
# COMPACT_ATOMS: atom_id res chain seq x y z
N MET A 1 -45.81 -15.79 38.85
CA MET A 1 -45.76 -15.21 37.49
C MET A 1 -44.49 -15.70 36.87
N GLU A 2 -44.66 -16.73 36.05
CA GLU A 2 -43.64 -17.35 35.22
C GLU A 2 -43.12 -16.31 34.21
N TRP A 3 -41.80 -16.23 34.05
CA TRP A 3 -41.23 -15.70 32.84
C TRP A 3 -40.75 -16.87 31.98
N ASP A 4 -41.44 -16.95 30.85
CA ASP A 4 -41.36 -17.94 29.80
C ASP A 4 -39.95 -18.03 29.21
N THR A 5 -39.38 -19.23 29.25
CA THR A 5 -38.20 -19.66 28.51
C THR A 5 -38.58 -19.94 27.05
N ARG A 6 -37.99 -19.21 26.10
CA ARG A 6 -37.82 -19.72 24.73
C ARG A 6 -36.41 -19.48 24.22
N ASP A 7 -35.70 -20.59 24.11
CA ASP A 7 -34.59 -20.84 23.21
C ASP A 7 -34.86 -20.30 21.80
N GLU A 8 -33.89 -19.61 21.23
CA GLU A 8 -33.48 -19.88 19.85
C GLU A 8 -31.97 -20.15 19.84
N SER A 9 -31.69 -21.42 19.60
CA SER A 9 -30.39 -22.05 19.43
C SER A 9 -29.59 -21.44 18.27
N SER A 10 -28.53 -20.71 18.58
CA SER A 10 -27.37 -20.56 17.69
C SER A 10 -26.33 -21.58 18.16
N ALA A 11 -26.33 -22.76 17.53
CA ALA A 11 -25.30 -23.76 17.73
C ALA A 11 -23.96 -23.17 17.30
N HIS A 12 -23.18 -22.69 18.27
CA HIS A 12 -21.76 -22.45 18.09
C HIS A 12 -21.10 -23.80 17.88
N THR A 13 -20.80 -24.12 16.63
CA THR A 13 -20.01 -25.29 16.25
C THR A 13 -18.65 -25.15 16.93
N HIS A 14 -18.48 -25.77 18.10
CA HIS A 14 -17.19 -25.90 18.75
C HIS A 14 -16.22 -26.52 17.75
N ALA A 15 -15.18 -25.78 17.40
CA ALA A 15 -14.04 -26.35 16.69
C ALA A 15 -13.52 -27.56 17.50
N PRO A 16 -13.09 -28.65 16.86
CA PRO A 16 -12.57 -29.81 17.55
C PRO A 16 -11.40 -29.40 18.46
N PRO A 17 -11.22 -30.07 19.62
CA PRO A 17 -10.14 -29.76 20.54
C PRO A 17 -8.80 -29.86 19.79
N GLN A 18 -8.05 -28.75 19.79
CA GLN A 18 -6.70 -28.72 19.23
C GLN A 18 -5.82 -29.74 19.96
N PRO A 19 -4.88 -30.40 19.26
CA PRO A 19 -3.89 -31.24 19.91
C PRO A 19 -3.08 -30.40 20.92
N SER A 20 -2.76 -31.00 22.06
CA SER A 20 -1.91 -30.45 23.12
C SER A 20 -0.68 -29.72 22.55
N PRO A 21 -0.30 -28.54 23.07
CA PRO A 21 0.79 -27.77 22.52
C PRO A 21 2.07 -28.59 22.53
N SER A 22 2.73 -28.68 21.37
CA SER A 22 4.07 -29.24 21.22
C SER A 22 5.00 -28.59 22.26
N SER A 23 5.64 -29.42 23.08
CA SER A 23 6.61 -29.00 24.09
C SER A 23 7.69 -28.10 23.47
N ILE A 24 7.91 -26.94 24.07
CA ILE A 24 9.00 -26.04 23.69
C ILE A 24 10.31 -26.85 23.76
N PRO A 25 11.10 -26.94 22.67
CA PRO A 25 12.28 -27.79 22.66
C PRO A 25 13.29 -27.31 23.70
N ALA A 26 13.56 -28.15 24.70
CA ALA A 26 14.66 -27.98 25.64
C ALA A 26 15.99 -28.14 24.88
N SER A 27 16.90 -27.17 25.01
CA SER A 27 18.29 -27.39 24.59
C SER A 27 19.00 -28.31 25.57
N GLU A 28 20.16 -28.89 25.20
CA GLU A 28 20.94 -29.80 26.06
C GLU A 28 21.25 -29.23 27.46
N ASN A 29 21.19 -27.90 27.63
CA ASN A 29 21.48 -27.20 28.89
C ASN A 29 20.26 -26.47 29.51
N THR A 30 19.04 -26.65 29.02
CA THR A 30 17.85 -25.95 29.55
C THR A 30 16.78 -26.93 29.97
N VAL A 31 16.39 -26.90 31.25
CA VAL A 31 15.28 -27.71 31.79
C VAL A 31 14.09 -26.79 32.05
N TRP A 32 12.94 -27.10 31.43
CA TRP A 32 11.67 -26.43 31.74
C TRP A 32 11.06 -27.07 32.99
N ALA A 33 10.68 -26.25 33.97
CA ALA A 33 9.95 -26.67 35.15
C ALA A 33 8.59 -25.95 35.19
N ASP A 34 7.54 -26.67 35.56
CA ASP A 34 6.21 -26.10 35.71
C ASP A 34 6.12 -25.27 37.00
N ALA A 35 5.92 -23.96 36.84
CA ALA A 35 5.76 -23.02 37.94
C ALA A 35 4.28 -22.74 38.28
N SER A 36 3.32 -23.33 37.57
CA SER A 36 1.88 -23.07 37.77
C SER A 36 1.43 -23.25 39.22
N PRO A 37 1.84 -24.33 39.95
CA PRO A 37 1.44 -24.51 41.35
C PRO A 37 1.94 -23.40 42.29
N LEU A 38 3.12 -22.83 42.01
CA LEU A 38 3.69 -21.73 42.79
C LEU A 38 2.85 -20.46 42.62
N PHE A 39 2.49 -20.12 41.38
CA PHE A 39 1.65 -18.95 41.09
C PHE A 39 0.25 -19.10 41.68
N GLU A 40 -0.37 -20.28 41.59
CA GLU A 40 -1.68 -20.53 42.20
C GLU A 40 -1.67 -20.37 43.73
N ALA A 41 -0.61 -20.83 44.40
CA ALA A 41 -0.47 -20.66 45.84
C ALA A 41 -0.32 -19.18 46.22
N ALA A 42 0.56 -18.43 45.52
CA ALA A 42 0.76 -17.00 45.75
C ALA A 42 -0.51 -16.19 45.51
N CYS A 43 -1.26 -16.47 44.45
CA CYS A 43 -2.54 -15.81 44.13
C CYS A 43 -3.62 -16.04 45.21
N LYS A 44 -3.58 -17.16 45.95
CA LYS A 44 -4.53 -17.42 47.05
C LYS A 44 -4.26 -16.59 48.29
N GLU A 45 -3.02 -16.15 48.50
CA GLU A 45 -2.62 -15.34 49.66
C GLU A 45 -2.79 -13.83 49.41
N LEU A 46 -2.84 -13.41 48.14
CA LEU A 46 -3.07 -12.03 47.73
C LEU A 46 -4.48 -11.54 48.11
N ARG A 47 -4.56 -10.38 48.78
CA ARG A 47 -5.83 -9.71 49.10
C ARG A 47 -6.29 -8.81 47.96
N HIS A 48 -7.57 -8.46 47.99
CA HIS A 48 -8.15 -7.51 47.04
C HIS A 48 -7.39 -6.17 47.09
N GLY A 49 -6.91 -5.72 45.93
CA GLY A 49 -6.16 -4.47 45.78
C GLY A 49 -4.64 -4.61 45.99
N GLU A 50 -4.12 -5.79 46.32
CA GLU A 50 -2.68 -6.06 46.35
C GLU A 50 -2.20 -6.47 44.94
N LEU A 51 -0.99 -6.04 44.56
CA LEU A 51 -0.34 -6.33 43.28
C LEU A 51 1.14 -6.63 43.53
N ILE A 52 1.63 -7.78 43.03
CA ILE A 52 3.05 -8.10 43.04
C ILE A 52 3.66 -7.59 41.73
N HIS A 53 4.65 -6.71 41.83
CA HIS A 53 5.36 -6.17 40.66
C HIS A 53 6.82 -5.86 41.02
N GLY A 54 7.67 -5.70 40.00
CA GLY A 54 9.06 -5.28 40.22
C GLY A 54 9.18 -3.82 40.65
N GLU A 55 10.31 -3.44 41.24
CA GLU A 55 10.55 -2.09 41.78
C GLU A 55 10.44 -0.97 40.71
N ASN A 56 10.75 -1.28 39.45
CA ASN A 56 10.69 -0.34 38.33
C ASN A 56 9.36 -0.36 37.56
N PHE A 57 8.37 -1.13 38.02
CA PHE A 57 7.09 -1.22 37.34
C PHE A 57 6.20 -0.01 37.66
N ASN A 58 5.58 0.55 36.62
CA ASN A 58 4.65 1.68 36.74
C ASN A 58 3.30 1.27 36.14
N LEU A 59 2.21 1.46 36.89
CA LEU A 59 0.85 1.20 36.43
C LEU A 59 0.48 1.99 35.17
N PHE A 60 1.06 3.19 34.98
CA PHE A 60 0.87 3.95 33.75
C PHE A 60 1.40 3.21 32.51
N ALA A 61 2.53 2.49 32.64
CA ALA A 61 3.07 1.67 31.55
C ALA A 61 2.20 0.43 31.27
N ALA A 62 1.47 -0.06 32.27
CA ALA A 62 0.54 -1.16 32.09
C ALA A 62 -0.72 -0.76 31.30
N MET A 63 -1.06 0.55 31.23
CA MET A 63 -2.21 1.02 30.44
C MET A 63 -2.07 0.79 28.93
N SER A 64 -0.84 0.61 28.44
CA SER A 64 -0.57 0.26 27.03
C SER A 64 -0.34 -1.23 26.81
N ALA A 65 -0.48 -2.07 27.84
CA ALA A 65 -0.32 -3.51 27.70
C ALA A 65 -1.43 -4.12 26.83
N LEU A 66 -1.06 -5.07 25.99
CA LEU A 66 -2.03 -5.84 25.20
C LEU A 66 -2.60 -6.99 26.03
N GLU A 67 -3.89 -7.22 25.87
CA GLU A 67 -4.60 -8.34 26.47
C GLU A 67 -4.70 -9.48 25.47
N ILE A 68 -4.08 -10.61 25.80
CA ILE A 68 -4.13 -11.83 24.98
C ILE A 68 -5.55 -12.41 25.08
N MET A 69 -6.06 -12.97 23.97
CA MET A 69 -7.44 -13.47 23.81
C MET A 69 -8.54 -12.40 23.78
N ASP A 70 -8.24 -11.10 23.83
CA ASP A 70 -9.22 -10.05 23.59
C ASP A 70 -9.31 -9.72 22.08
N PRO A 71 -10.49 -9.81 21.42
CA PRO A 71 -10.63 -9.54 19.99
C PRO A 71 -10.29 -8.12 19.51
N LYS A 72 -10.11 -7.14 20.39
CA LYS A 72 -9.74 -5.77 20.04
C LYS A 72 -8.27 -5.48 20.33
N MET A 73 -7.63 -6.24 21.22
CA MET A 73 -6.24 -6.04 21.64
C MET A 73 -5.29 -7.11 21.10
N ASP A 74 -5.80 -8.33 20.86
CA ASP A 74 -5.03 -9.45 20.35
C ASP A 74 -5.25 -9.63 18.85
N SER A 75 -4.24 -9.30 18.04
CA SER A 75 -4.28 -9.62 16.60
C SER A 75 -4.30 -11.14 16.34
N GLY A 76 -3.91 -11.94 17.33
CA GLY A 76 -3.84 -13.40 17.36
C GLY A 76 -5.14 -14.14 17.16
N ILE A 77 -6.23 -13.54 17.62
CA ILE A 77 -7.52 -14.21 17.68
C ILE A 77 -8.38 -13.97 16.44
N ILE A 78 -8.18 -12.85 15.74
CA ILE A 78 -9.06 -12.40 14.65
C ILE A 78 -8.74 -13.10 13.33
N SER A 79 -7.47 -13.36 13.03
CA SER A 79 -7.03 -13.81 11.71
C SER A 79 -6.17 -15.05 11.81
N ARG A 80 -6.50 -16.04 10.97
CA ARG A 80 -5.62 -17.17 10.75
C ARG A 80 -4.38 -16.64 10.05
N TYR A 81 -3.25 -16.68 10.75
CA TYR A 81 -1.99 -16.20 10.20
C TYR A 81 -1.57 -17.07 9.03
N TYR A 82 -1.22 -16.41 7.94
CA TYR A 82 -0.43 -16.99 6.89
C TYR A 82 0.93 -16.29 6.91
N SER A 83 2.01 -17.07 6.93
CA SER A 83 3.30 -16.52 6.51
C SER A 83 3.19 -16.05 5.05
N ILE A 84 4.07 -15.13 4.63
CA ILE A 84 4.13 -14.70 3.23
C ILE A 84 4.28 -15.92 2.31
N ASP A 85 5.08 -16.90 2.71
CA ASP A 85 5.34 -18.10 1.92
C ASP A 85 4.10 -19.02 1.87
N GLU A 86 3.39 -19.21 2.99
CA GLU A 86 2.12 -19.94 3.02
C GLU A 86 1.03 -19.26 2.17
N ALA A 87 0.94 -17.93 2.22
CA ALA A 87 0.00 -17.17 1.38
C ALA A 87 0.31 -17.38 -0.11
N ILE A 88 1.59 -17.40 -0.48
CA ILE A 88 2.04 -17.67 -1.84
C ILE A 88 1.72 -19.12 -2.25
N GLU A 89 1.98 -20.10 -1.39
CA GLU A 89 1.66 -21.52 -1.63
C GLU A 89 0.16 -21.74 -1.81
N ASN A 90 -0.66 -21.00 -1.07
CA ASN A 90 -2.12 -20.98 -1.23
C ASN A 90 -2.62 -20.19 -2.46
N GLY A 91 -1.70 -19.65 -3.28
CA GLY A 91 -2.03 -19.00 -4.54
C GLY A 91 -2.44 -17.53 -4.43
N ALA A 92 -2.14 -16.84 -3.32
CA ALA A 92 -2.50 -15.43 -3.15
C ALA A 92 -1.79 -14.50 -4.16
N ALA A 93 -0.57 -14.85 -4.59
CA ALA A 93 0.25 -14.07 -5.53
C ALA A 93 0.83 -14.95 -6.67
N PRO A 94 -0.01 -15.36 -7.64
CA PRO A 94 0.42 -16.22 -8.74
C PRO A 94 1.42 -15.52 -9.67
N VAL A 95 2.36 -16.29 -10.23
CA VAL A 95 3.30 -15.86 -11.27
C VAL A 95 3.52 -17.02 -12.27
N PRO A 96 3.26 -16.85 -13.58
CA PRO A 96 2.57 -15.70 -14.20
C PRO A 96 1.18 -15.51 -13.59
N ILE A 97 0.63 -14.29 -13.67
CA ILE A 97 -0.65 -13.97 -13.03
C ILE A 97 -1.76 -14.86 -13.60
N SER A 98 -1.73 -15.05 -14.92
CA SER A 98 -2.60 -16.01 -15.61
C SER A 98 -1.93 -16.51 -16.88
N SER A 99 -2.37 -17.69 -17.34
CA SER A 99 -2.04 -18.20 -18.67
C SER A 99 -2.78 -17.44 -19.79
N ASP A 100 -3.93 -16.84 -19.48
CA ASP A 100 -4.66 -15.95 -20.39
C ASP A 100 -4.03 -14.55 -20.36
N ARG A 101 -3.42 -14.15 -21.47
CA ARG A 101 -2.76 -12.85 -21.62
C ARG A 101 -3.72 -11.66 -21.45
N ILE A 102 -5.00 -11.80 -21.82
CA ILE A 102 -5.98 -10.72 -21.63
C ILE A 102 -6.20 -10.51 -20.14
N PHE A 103 -6.39 -11.60 -19.40
CA PHE A 103 -6.58 -11.56 -17.96
C PHE A 103 -5.31 -11.12 -17.22
N ASP A 104 -4.12 -11.54 -17.66
CA ASP A 104 -2.82 -11.10 -17.09
C ASP A 104 -2.64 -9.57 -17.16
N VAL A 105 -2.87 -8.98 -18.33
CA VAL A 105 -2.81 -7.52 -18.53
C VAL A 105 -3.82 -6.79 -17.66
N GLN A 106 -5.05 -7.31 -17.61
CA GLN A 106 -6.12 -6.75 -16.79
C GLN A 106 -5.81 -6.80 -15.29
N CYS A 107 -5.37 -7.95 -14.78
CA CYS A 107 -4.97 -8.09 -13.39
C CYS A 107 -3.78 -7.20 -13.06
N THR A 108 -2.85 -7.00 -14.00
CA THR A 108 -1.74 -6.08 -13.78
C THR A 108 -2.21 -4.63 -13.63
N ILE A 109 -3.18 -4.20 -14.44
CA ILE A 109 -3.84 -2.89 -14.28
C ILE A 109 -4.54 -2.80 -12.91
N ASP A 110 -5.26 -3.85 -12.50
CA ASP A 110 -5.96 -3.90 -11.22
C ASP A 110 -4.99 -3.82 -10.02
N ILE A 111 -3.82 -4.47 -10.11
CA ILE A 111 -2.74 -4.36 -9.12
C ILE A 111 -2.20 -2.92 -9.06
N MET A 112 -1.94 -2.27 -10.20
CA MET A 112 -1.46 -0.89 -10.25
C MET A 112 -2.47 0.09 -9.64
N ASP A 113 -3.76 -0.08 -9.95
CA ASP A 113 -4.83 0.76 -9.44
C ASP A 113 -5.00 0.59 -7.93
N HIS A 114 -4.96 -0.65 -7.44
CA HIS A 114 -5.05 -0.89 -6.00
C HIS A 114 -3.82 -0.36 -5.25
N LEU A 115 -2.61 -0.45 -5.82
CA LEU A 115 -1.42 0.17 -5.24
C LEU A 115 -1.55 1.70 -5.12
N LEU A 116 -2.18 2.35 -6.10
CA LEU A 116 -2.49 3.77 -6.03
C LEU A 116 -3.44 4.08 -4.86
N ALA A 117 -4.48 3.26 -4.67
CA ALA A 117 -5.40 3.38 -3.54
C ALA A 117 -4.70 3.13 -2.19
N CYS A 118 -3.82 2.14 -2.11
CA CYS A 118 -3.02 1.85 -0.92
C CYS A 118 -2.13 3.04 -0.55
N GLU A 119 -1.44 3.64 -1.53
CA GLU A 119 -0.58 4.80 -1.31
C GLU A 119 -1.38 6.03 -0.86
N ALA A 120 -2.53 6.30 -1.49
CA ALA A 120 -3.43 7.37 -1.07
C ALA A 120 -3.96 7.16 0.37
N THR A 121 -4.29 5.92 0.72
CA THR A 121 -4.77 5.56 2.06
C THR A 121 -3.66 5.71 3.09
N TRP A 122 -2.44 5.25 2.79
CA TRP A 122 -1.28 5.44 3.64
C TRP A 122 -1.02 6.93 3.93
N HIS A 123 -0.99 7.77 2.89
CA HIS A 123 -0.76 9.20 3.05
C HIS A 123 -1.80 9.92 3.92
N LYS A 124 -2.97 9.32 4.18
CA LYS A 124 -4.02 9.83 5.07
C LYS A 124 -3.86 9.38 6.53
N GLY A 125 -2.71 8.80 6.90
CA GLY A 125 -2.40 8.42 8.28
C GLY A 125 -2.73 6.97 8.62
N HIS A 126 -2.89 6.09 7.63
CA HIS A 126 -2.99 4.65 7.87
C HIS A 126 -1.61 3.99 7.90
N SER A 127 -1.51 2.75 8.40
CA SER A 127 -0.24 2.02 8.50
C SER A 127 0.31 1.64 7.12
N LEU A 128 1.59 1.92 6.86
CA LEU A 128 2.30 1.47 5.66
C LEU A 128 2.31 -0.06 5.53
N ALA A 129 2.46 -0.76 6.66
CA ALA A 129 2.52 -2.22 6.72
C ALA A 129 1.19 -2.87 6.28
N GLN A 130 0.06 -2.27 6.63
CA GLN A 130 -1.27 -2.81 6.33
C GLN A 130 -1.86 -2.27 5.00
N THR A 131 -1.26 -1.23 4.41
CA THR A 131 -1.71 -0.63 3.14
C THR A 131 -0.81 -1.04 1.99
N VAL A 132 0.26 -0.31 1.71
CA VAL A 132 1.17 -0.57 0.57
C VAL A 132 1.81 -1.95 0.70
N PHE A 133 2.30 -2.31 1.89
CA PHE A 133 2.91 -3.62 2.14
C PHE A 133 1.92 -4.76 2.37
N SER A 134 0.60 -4.53 2.18
CA SER A 134 -0.32 -5.66 1.96
C SER A 134 -0.03 -6.37 0.64
N CYS A 135 0.67 -5.71 -0.30
CA CYS A 135 1.05 -6.28 -1.59
C CYS A 135 2.20 -7.26 -1.46
N ILE A 136 1.92 -8.55 -1.70
CA ILE A 136 2.92 -9.63 -1.69
C ILE A 136 3.98 -9.40 -2.77
N TYR A 137 3.62 -8.83 -3.92
CA TYR A 137 4.57 -8.51 -4.99
C TYR A 137 5.59 -7.43 -4.58
N LEU A 138 5.24 -6.55 -3.64
CA LEU A 138 6.20 -5.61 -3.04
C LEU A 138 7.03 -6.27 -1.95
N LEU A 139 6.51 -7.26 -1.22
CA LEU A 139 7.24 -7.98 -0.18
C LEU A 139 8.24 -9.02 -0.72
N ARG A 140 7.96 -9.59 -1.90
CA ARG A 140 8.77 -10.62 -2.58
C ARG A 140 9.10 -10.23 -4.02
N PRO A 141 10.02 -9.28 -4.23
CA PRO A 141 10.34 -8.74 -5.55
C PRO A 141 10.93 -9.77 -6.50
N GLU A 142 11.61 -10.81 -5.98
CA GLU A 142 12.17 -11.91 -6.78
C GLU A 142 11.07 -12.57 -7.62
N ARG A 143 9.84 -12.64 -7.10
CA ARG A 143 8.69 -13.22 -7.81
C ARG A 143 8.30 -12.44 -9.05
N THR A 144 8.46 -11.12 -9.03
CA THR A 144 8.08 -10.30 -10.17
C THR A 144 9.15 -10.27 -11.26
N SER A 145 10.36 -10.80 -11.01
CA SER A 145 11.50 -10.70 -11.94
C SER A 145 11.23 -11.20 -13.36
N SER A 146 10.35 -12.20 -13.53
CA SER A 146 9.92 -12.71 -14.84
C SER A 146 8.87 -11.85 -15.54
N HIS A 147 8.18 -10.97 -14.82
CA HIS A 147 7.16 -10.05 -15.32
C HIS A 147 7.70 -8.62 -15.30
N ALA A 148 8.42 -8.24 -16.36
CA ALA A 148 9.17 -6.97 -16.42
C ALA A 148 8.29 -5.73 -16.11
N LEU A 149 7.05 -5.75 -16.57
CA LEU A 149 6.11 -4.64 -16.38
C LEU A 149 5.74 -4.47 -14.90
N LEU A 150 5.27 -5.52 -14.24
CA LEU A 150 4.94 -5.47 -12.82
C LEU A 150 6.19 -5.23 -11.96
N HIS A 151 7.31 -5.88 -12.27
CA HIS A 151 8.58 -5.70 -11.55
C HIS A 151 9.05 -4.25 -11.56
N SER A 152 9.03 -3.62 -12.74
CA SER A 152 9.43 -2.22 -12.89
C SER A 152 8.53 -1.27 -12.09
N TYR A 153 7.22 -1.50 -12.13
CA TYR A 153 6.26 -0.69 -11.40
C TYR A 153 6.43 -0.82 -9.88
N CYS A 154 6.54 -2.05 -9.38
CA CYS A 154 6.77 -2.36 -7.96
C CYS A 154 8.04 -1.70 -7.43
N LYS A 155 9.14 -1.72 -8.20
CA LYS A 155 10.39 -1.04 -7.81
C LYS A 155 10.22 0.47 -7.70
N VAL A 156 9.53 1.11 -8.66
CA VAL A 156 9.28 2.56 -8.58
C VAL A 156 8.37 2.90 -7.41
N ILE A 157 7.33 2.10 -7.12
CA ILE A 157 6.46 2.29 -5.94
C ILE A 157 7.26 2.27 -4.64
N ARG A 158 8.14 1.29 -4.43
CA ARG A 158 8.99 1.24 -3.21
C ARG A 158 9.87 2.48 -3.13
N THR A 159 10.43 2.91 -4.26
CA THR A 159 11.29 4.10 -4.30
C THR A 159 10.51 5.40 -4.04
N THR A 160 9.27 5.54 -4.54
CA THR A 160 8.43 6.71 -4.24
C THR A 160 7.97 6.72 -2.79
N CYS A 161 7.58 5.57 -2.23
CA CYS A 161 7.26 5.45 -0.81
C CYS A 161 8.46 5.82 0.06
N LYS A 162 9.68 5.37 -0.30
CA LYS A 162 10.94 5.76 0.37
C LYS A 162 11.19 7.27 0.29
N ALA A 163 10.92 7.89 -0.86
CA ALA A 163 11.07 9.34 -1.01
C ALA A 163 10.07 10.11 -0.12
N VAL A 164 8.82 9.63 -0.01
CA VAL A 164 7.80 10.20 0.88
C VAL A 164 8.19 10.02 2.36
N VAL A 165 8.63 8.82 2.77
CA VAL A 165 9.13 8.61 4.14
C VAL A 165 10.30 9.54 4.44
N SER A 166 11.27 9.65 3.53
CA SER A 166 12.41 10.56 3.69
C SER A 166 11.97 12.00 3.93
N VAL A 167 11.06 12.55 3.11
CA VAL A 167 10.65 13.96 3.28
C VAL A 167 9.83 14.18 4.55
N VAL A 168 9.00 13.21 4.95
CA VAL A 168 8.20 13.31 6.17
C VAL A 168 9.09 13.20 7.40
N SER A 169 10.08 12.31 7.40
CA SER A 169 11.08 12.22 8.48
C SER A 169 11.99 13.45 8.56
N ASP A 170 12.30 14.08 7.43
CA ASP A 170 13.08 15.33 7.38
C ASP A 170 12.24 16.54 7.84
N ALA A 171 10.91 16.48 7.69
CA ALA A 171 9.98 17.48 8.17
C ALA A 171 9.75 17.35 9.69
N ARG A 172 9.42 18.46 10.38
CA ARG A 172 9.10 18.44 11.82
C ARG A 172 7.66 17.99 12.07
N THR A 173 7.27 16.86 11.50
CA THR A 173 5.94 16.27 11.67
C THR A 173 5.93 15.35 12.89
N HIS A 174 4.80 15.26 13.59
CA HIS A 174 4.67 14.35 14.72
C HIS A 174 4.36 12.93 14.21
N GLU A 175 5.29 11.99 14.44
CA GLU A 175 5.08 10.57 14.12
C GLU A 175 3.84 10.04 14.86
N GLU A 176 3.07 9.16 14.20
CA GLU A 176 1.80 8.56 14.70
C GLU A 176 0.59 9.49 14.83
N GLU A 177 0.76 10.82 14.72
CA GLU A 177 -0.35 11.79 14.58
C GLU A 177 -0.63 12.10 13.11
N ASP A 178 0.42 12.35 12.33
CA ASP A 178 0.32 12.79 10.94
C ASP A 178 0.52 11.63 9.94
N LEU A 179 1.53 10.77 10.14
CA LEU A 179 1.80 9.57 9.33
C LEU A 179 2.38 8.43 10.17
N PHE A 180 2.02 7.21 9.82
CA PHE A 180 2.76 6.02 10.24
C PHE A 180 3.94 5.81 9.29
N THR A 181 5.12 6.32 9.68
CA THR A 181 6.42 6.07 9.04
C THR A 181 6.99 4.70 9.40
N MET A 182 6.52 4.12 10.51
CA MET A 182 6.96 2.81 11.01
C MET A 182 6.65 1.70 10.00
N ALA A 183 7.72 1.14 9.42
CA ALA A 183 7.63 0.01 8.50
C ALA A 183 7.72 -1.35 9.21
N TYR A 184 7.84 -1.39 10.55
CA TYR A 184 7.94 -2.63 11.35
C TYR A 184 8.98 -3.65 10.83
N GLY A 185 10.15 -3.14 10.39
CA GLY A 185 11.24 -3.96 9.84
C GLY A 185 11.10 -4.29 8.34
N LEU A 186 10.04 -3.84 7.67
CA LEU A 186 9.88 -3.97 6.23
C LEU A 186 10.80 -2.99 5.50
N SER A 187 11.71 -3.52 4.69
CA SER A 187 12.65 -2.66 3.96
C SER A 187 11.97 -2.00 2.76
N LEU A 188 12.03 -0.67 2.72
CA LEU A 188 11.74 0.15 1.54
C LEU A 188 12.94 0.25 0.59
N SER A 189 14.07 -0.37 0.93
CA SER A 189 15.34 -0.31 0.19
C SER A 189 15.85 -1.72 -0.08
N GLU A 190 16.06 -2.05 -1.34
CA GLU A 190 16.75 -3.28 -1.73
C GLU A 190 17.91 -2.97 -2.69
N ASP A 191 18.82 -3.94 -2.84
CA ASP A 191 19.97 -3.78 -3.73
C ASP A 191 19.49 -3.61 -5.19
N GLY A 192 20.04 -2.61 -5.89
CA GLY A 192 19.68 -2.30 -7.28
C GLY A 192 18.56 -1.27 -7.51
N ASP A 193 18.01 -0.64 -6.46
CA ASP A 193 16.98 0.42 -6.58
C ASP A 193 17.42 1.61 -7.45
N GLY A 194 18.74 1.88 -7.55
CA GLY A 194 19.29 2.95 -8.39
C GLY A 194 18.98 2.79 -9.89
N LYS A 195 18.56 1.60 -10.34
CA LYS A 195 18.19 1.32 -11.74
C LYS A 195 16.68 1.26 -11.97
N CYS A 196 15.83 1.51 -10.97
CA CYS A 196 14.37 1.31 -11.09
C CYS A 196 13.74 2.04 -12.29
N LEU A 197 14.14 3.29 -12.55
CA LEU A 197 13.67 4.05 -13.70
C LEU A 197 14.13 3.51 -15.06
N SER A 198 15.35 2.96 -15.16
CA SER A 198 15.86 2.43 -16.43
C SER A 198 15.00 1.28 -16.93
N LEU A 199 14.58 0.40 -16.03
CA LEU A 199 13.67 -0.69 -16.34
C LEU A 199 12.27 -0.19 -16.70
N LEU A 200 11.73 0.76 -15.93
CA LEU A 200 10.42 1.36 -16.21
C LEU A 200 10.39 2.03 -17.60
N ASN A 201 11.44 2.77 -17.95
CA ASN A 201 11.58 3.42 -19.26
C ASN A 201 11.64 2.40 -20.40
N ALA A 202 12.36 1.29 -20.23
CA ALA A 202 12.42 0.24 -21.24
C ALA A 202 11.04 -0.41 -21.47
N VAL A 203 10.30 -0.67 -20.39
CA VAL A 203 8.92 -1.18 -20.47
C VAL A 203 7.99 -0.17 -21.15
N GLU A 204 8.06 1.10 -20.77
CA GLU A 204 7.25 2.17 -21.37
C GLU A 204 7.56 2.34 -22.86
N GLU A 205 8.84 2.32 -23.25
CA GLU A 205 9.25 2.40 -24.65
C GLU A 205 8.70 1.20 -25.44
N ASN A 206 8.77 0.00 -24.89
CA ASN A 206 8.26 -1.19 -25.54
C ASN A 206 6.75 -1.11 -25.79
N ILE A 207 5.96 -0.72 -24.79
CA ILE A 207 4.51 -0.54 -24.93
C ILE A 207 4.19 0.63 -25.86
N SER A 208 5.00 1.69 -25.87
CA SER A 208 4.84 2.82 -26.80
C SER A 208 5.05 2.37 -28.24
N ARG A 209 6.09 1.58 -28.52
CA ARG A 209 6.31 0.98 -29.85
C ARG A 209 5.13 0.11 -30.27
N GLN A 210 4.59 -0.69 -29.36
CA GLN A 210 3.40 -1.49 -29.63
C GLN A 210 2.17 -0.63 -29.95
N LEU A 211 1.91 0.42 -29.17
CA LEU A 211 0.83 1.37 -29.46
C LEU A 211 0.97 2.03 -30.83
N HIS A 212 2.20 2.36 -31.24
CA HIS A 212 2.48 2.90 -32.56
C HIS A 212 2.24 1.87 -33.68
N ALA A 213 2.61 0.62 -33.45
CA ALA A 213 2.35 -0.49 -34.38
C ALA A 213 0.84 -0.71 -34.58
N CYS A 214 0.02 -0.60 -33.51
CA CYS A 214 -1.44 -0.70 -33.61
C CYS A 214 -2.08 0.40 -34.49
N LYS A 215 -1.49 1.60 -34.53
CA LYS A 215 -2.03 2.77 -35.25
C LYS A 215 -1.60 2.86 -36.72
N ALA A 216 -0.66 2.03 -37.17
CA ALA A 216 -0.12 2.10 -38.52
C ALA A 216 -1.16 1.58 -39.55
N PRO A 217 -1.46 2.33 -40.64
CA PRO A 217 -2.37 1.88 -41.67
C PRO A 217 -1.85 0.63 -42.41
N SER A 218 -2.80 -0.15 -42.93
CA SER A 218 -2.71 -1.57 -43.26
C SER A 218 -1.68 -2.07 -44.30
N PRO A 219 -1.02 -1.30 -45.20
CA PRO A 219 -0.02 -1.91 -46.10
C PRO A 219 1.39 -1.98 -45.49
N LYS A 220 1.61 -1.46 -44.28
CA LYS A 220 2.89 -1.55 -43.54
C LYS A 220 2.78 -2.39 -42.26
N ARG A 221 1.87 -3.38 -42.20
CA ARG A 221 2.05 -4.56 -41.34
C ARG A 221 3.21 -5.40 -41.87
N LYS A 222 4.41 -4.81 -42.03
CA LYS A 222 5.62 -5.57 -41.83
C LYS A 222 5.55 -5.92 -40.36
N VAL A 223 5.35 -7.20 -40.08
CA VAL A 223 5.63 -7.80 -38.79
C VAL A 223 7.02 -7.30 -38.41
N THR A 224 7.10 -6.27 -37.56
CA THR A 224 8.31 -6.05 -36.79
C THR A 224 8.34 -7.25 -35.86
N GLU A 225 9.13 -8.26 -36.23
CA GLU A 225 9.27 -9.54 -35.50
C GLU A 225 9.64 -9.34 -34.01
N ASP A 226 10.07 -8.13 -33.64
CA ASP A 226 10.49 -7.75 -32.29
C ASP A 226 9.38 -7.18 -31.37
N VAL A 227 8.13 -6.98 -31.83
CA VAL A 227 7.07 -6.40 -30.97
C VAL A 227 6.01 -7.44 -30.63
N GLU A 228 6.16 -8.02 -29.45
CA GLU A 228 5.21 -8.98 -28.90
C GLU A 228 3.93 -8.27 -28.40
N PRO A 229 2.73 -8.72 -28.80
CA PRO A 229 1.48 -8.13 -28.33
C PRO A 229 1.27 -8.40 -26.85
N LEU A 230 0.68 -7.41 -26.16
CA LEU A 230 0.36 -7.50 -24.73
C LEU A 230 -0.68 -8.58 -24.48
N GLN A 231 -1.63 -8.73 -25.40
CA GLN A 231 -2.71 -9.70 -25.28
C GLN A 231 -3.16 -10.24 -26.65
N THR A 232 -4.07 -11.21 -26.63
CA THR A 232 -4.41 -12.03 -27.79
C THR A 232 -5.43 -11.40 -28.75
N ASN A 233 -6.25 -10.44 -28.30
CA ASN A 233 -7.31 -9.79 -29.07
C ASN A 233 -6.86 -8.44 -29.67
N PRO A 234 -6.56 -8.35 -30.98
CA PRO A 234 -6.00 -7.13 -31.59
C PRO A 234 -6.89 -5.88 -31.45
N ASP A 235 -8.21 -6.03 -31.30
CA ASP A 235 -9.14 -4.91 -31.18
C ASP A 235 -9.03 -4.18 -29.83
N LEU A 236 -8.56 -4.89 -28.80
CA LEU A 236 -8.39 -4.36 -27.44
C LEU A 236 -6.98 -3.84 -27.18
N GLU A 237 -6.01 -4.19 -28.04
CA GLU A 237 -4.59 -3.93 -27.85
C GLU A 237 -4.30 -2.43 -27.67
N GLU A 238 -4.90 -1.58 -28.53
CA GLU A 238 -4.73 -0.13 -28.44
C GLU A 238 -5.22 0.42 -27.09
N GLY A 239 -6.36 -0.09 -26.60
CA GLY A 239 -6.94 0.35 -25.34
C GLY A 239 -6.10 -0.05 -24.14
N TYR A 240 -5.61 -1.29 -24.09
CA TYR A 240 -4.72 -1.77 -23.03
C TYR A 240 -3.37 -1.06 -23.03
N CYS A 241 -2.76 -0.85 -24.21
CA CYS A 241 -1.53 -0.07 -24.33
C CYS A 241 -1.69 1.33 -23.74
N LYS A 242 -2.78 2.03 -24.08
CA LYS A 242 -3.08 3.37 -23.52
C LYS A 242 -3.27 3.33 -22.00
N ALA A 243 -4.03 2.34 -21.50
CA ALA A 243 -4.32 2.19 -20.08
C ALA A 243 -3.07 1.89 -19.25
N LEU A 244 -2.14 1.09 -19.76
CA LEU A 244 -0.86 0.83 -19.10
C LEU A 244 0.08 2.02 -19.18
N LEU A 245 0.21 2.64 -20.36
CA LEU A 245 1.13 3.78 -20.55
C LEU A 245 0.80 4.95 -19.62
N CYS A 246 -0.47 5.29 -19.42
CA CYS A 246 -0.81 6.40 -18.53
C CYS A 246 -0.43 6.11 -17.07
N ARG A 247 -0.60 4.86 -16.61
CA ARG A 247 -0.19 4.42 -15.25
C ARG A 247 1.34 4.43 -15.07
N LEU A 248 2.07 3.93 -16.07
CA LEU A 248 3.54 3.91 -16.06
C LEU A 248 4.11 5.34 -16.11
N ARG A 249 3.58 6.19 -16.98
CA ARG A 249 4.03 7.59 -17.13
C ARG A 249 3.68 8.44 -15.92
N PHE A 250 2.48 8.29 -15.36
CA PHE A 250 2.13 8.91 -14.08
C PHE A 250 3.16 8.56 -13.01
N ARG A 251 3.45 7.26 -12.84
CA ARG A 251 4.39 6.79 -11.81
C ARG A 251 5.82 7.29 -12.06
N LYS A 252 6.27 7.31 -13.30
CA LYS A 252 7.56 7.88 -13.72
C LYS A 252 7.66 9.37 -13.39
N HIS A 253 6.66 10.16 -13.78
CA HIS A 253 6.64 11.60 -13.55
C HIS A 253 6.52 11.91 -12.05
N PHE A 254 5.74 11.13 -11.30
CA PHE A 254 5.63 11.29 -9.85
C PHE A 254 6.96 11.04 -9.14
N PHE A 255 7.71 10.00 -9.55
CA PHE A 255 9.08 9.79 -9.07
C PHE A 255 10.01 10.99 -9.37
N HIS A 256 9.97 11.51 -10.59
CA HIS A 256 10.80 12.66 -10.96
C HIS A 256 10.40 13.94 -10.22
N LEU A 257 9.11 14.14 -9.95
CA LEU A 257 8.59 15.22 -9.10
C LEU A 257 9.22 15.16 -7.71
N LEU A 258 9.08 14.04 -7.00
CA LEU A 258 9.63 13.87 -5.65
C LEU A 258 11.16 14.06 -5.62
N THR A 259 11.86 13.52 -6.63
CA THR A 259 13.33 13.67 -6.75
C THR A 259 13.74 15.12 -7.02
N SER A 260 12.99 15.85 -7.83
CA SER A 260 13.26 17.25 -8.16
C SER A 260 13.04 18.17 -6.95
N MET A 261 11.98 17.92 -6.18
CA MET A 261 11.69 18.68 -4.96
C MET A 261 12.71 18.42 -3.84
N LYS A 262 13.36 17.25 -3.80
CA LYS A 262 14.46 16.97 -2.86
C LYS A 262 15.70 17.86 -3.08
N ARG A 263 15.84 18.48 -4.26
CA ARG A 263 16.94 19.38 -4.61
C ARG A 263 16.39 20.73 -5.10
N PRO A 264 15.92 21.60 -4.19
CA PRO A 264 15.15 22.80 -4.53
C PRO A 264 15.97 23.95 -5.18
N GLN A 265 17.24 23.72 -5.54
CA GLN A 265 18.04 24.70 -6.29
C GLN A 265 17.28 25.16 -7.53
N ALA A 266 17.31 26.46 -7.86
CA ALA A 266 16.36 27.17 -8.75
C ALA A 266 15.73 26.40 -9.94
N ARG A 267 16.46 25.51 -10.63
CA ARG A 267 15.93 24.70 -11.75
C ARG A 267 15.12 23.47 -11.33
N GLY A 268 15.29 22.98 -10.10
CA GLY A 268 14.63 21.80 -9.55
C GLY A 268 13.12 22.02 -9.37
N LEU A 269 12.71 23.18 -8.82
CA LEU A 269 11.30 23.52 -8.65
C LEU A 269 10.60 23.73 -10.01
N GLU A 270 11.25 24.39 -10.96
CA GLU A 270 10.72 24.53 -12.33
C GLU A 270 10.52 23.17 -13.02
N LEU A 271 11.47 22.23 -12.83
CA LEU A 271 11.36 20.88 -13.35
C LEU A 271 10.24 20.09 -12.64
N ALA A 272 10.10 20.24 -11.32
CA ALA A 272 9.00 19.66 -10.56
C ALA A 272 7.64 20.09 -11.14
N ARG A 273 7.44 21.39 -11.42
CA ARG A 273 6.21 21.90 -12.05
C ARG A 273 5.92 21.27 -13.42
N LYS A 274 6.95 21.08 -14.26
CA LYS A 274 6.78 20.36 -15.54
C LYS A 274 6.30 18.92 -15.32
N HIS A 275 6.84 18.24 -14.32
CA HIS A 275 6.41 16.89 -13.96
C HIS A 275 5.00 16.87 -13.36
N ILE A 276 4.60 17.88 -12.58
CA ILE A 276 3.22 18.01 -12.06
C ILE A 276 2.21 18.09 -13.22
N VAL A 277 2.47 18.95 -14.21
CA VAL A 277 1.59 19.07 -15.38
C VAL A 277 1.47 17.73 -16.13
N ALA A 278 2.58 17.01 -16.29
CA ALA A 278 2.58 15.69 -16.90
C ALA A 278 1.79 14.67 -16.05
N CYS A 279 1.98 14.65 -14.72
CA CYS A 279 1.21 13.80 -13.81
C CYS A 279 -0.30 14.06 -13.90
N LEU A 280 -0.74 15.31 -13.89
CA LEU A 280 -2.17 15.67 -14.01
C LEU A 280 -2.76 15.20 -15.34
N SER A 281 -2.02 15.36 -16.44
CA SER A 281 -2.44 14.86 -17.76
C SER A 281 -2.57 13.33 -17.80
N GLU A 282 -1.59 12.61 -17.22
CA GLU A 282 -1.62 11.15 -17.17
C GLU A 282 -2.71 10.64 -16.21
N LEU A 283 -2.93 11.31 -15.08
CA LEU A 283 -4.00 10.97 -14.12
C LEU A 283 -5.40 11.13 -14.75
N ASN A 284 -5.62 12.20 -15.52
CA ASN A 284 -6.85 12.34 -16.32
C ASN A 284 -6.99 11.23 -17.37
N SER A 285 -5.88 10.76 -17.95
CA SER A 285 -5.87 9.64 -18.89
C SER A 285 -6.16 8.31 -18.19
N ILE A 286 -5.67 8.11 -16.97
CA ILE A 286 -6.05 6.99 -16.09
C ILE A 286 -7.55 7.03 -15.83
N HIS A 287 -8.09 8.19 -15.43
CA HIS A 287 -9.53 8.35 -15.18
C HIS A 287 -10.38 8.00 -16.41
N LYS A 288 -10.00 8.52 -17.59
CA LYS A 288 -10.69 8.22 -18.87
C LYS A 288 -10.62 6.75 -19.28
N SER A 289 -9.58 6.01 -18.86
CA SER A 289 -9.42 4.59 -19.17
C SER A 289 -10.44 3.69 -18.47
N GLU A 290 -11.11 4.17 -17.41
CA GLU A 290 -12.11 3.43 -16.63
C GLU A 290 -13.17 2.77 -17.51
N LYS A 291 -13.80 3.54 -18.41
CA LYS A 291 -14.90 3.06 -19.25
C LYS A 291 -14.48 1.86 -20.11
N PHE A 292 -13.27 1.92 -20.68
CA PHE A 292 -12.70 0.83 -21.47
C PHE A 292 -12.40 -0.38 -20.59
N ILE A 293 -11.77 -0.19 -19.44
CA ILE A 293 -11.43 -1.30 -18.54
C ILE A 293 -12.70 -2.00 -18.03
N MET A 294 -13.71 -1.23 -17.62
CA MET A 294 -14.99 -1.75 -17.14
C MET A 294 -15.77 -2.51 -18.22
N SER A 295 -15.74 -2.08 -19.49
CA SER A 295 -16.46 -2.76 -20.56
C SER A 295 -15.87 -4.12 -20.92
N HIS A 296 -14.60 -4.34 -20.57
CA HIS A 296 -13.89 -5.58 -20.88
C HIS A 296 -13.55 -6.42 -19.64
N ALA A 297 -13.88 -5.93 -18.44
CA ALA A 297 -13.80 -6.72 -17.22
C ALA A 297 -14.86 -7.84 -17.27
N CYS A 298 -14.42 -9.11 -17.13
CA CYS A 298 -15.35 -10.23 -16.99
C CYS A 298 -16.15 -10.03 -15.70
N ARG A 299 -17.48 -9.83 -15.81
CA ARG A 299 -18.35 -9.52 -14.68
C ARG A 299 -18.51 -10.75 -13.79
N THR A 300 -17.70 -10.86 -12.76
CA THR A 300 -17.87 -11.82 -11.68
C THR A 300 -17.97 -11.10 -10.34
N TYR A 301 -18.98 -10.26 -10.11
CA TYR A 301 -19.62 -10.18 -8.78
C TYR A 301 -20.92 -9.39 -8.73
N LYS A 302 -21.72 -9.76 -7.72
CA LYS A 302 -23.05 -9.25 -7.36
C LYS A 302 -22.99 -7.85 -6.75
N ASP A 303 -24.12 -7.17 -6.94
CA ASP A 303 -24.52 -5.87 -6.41
C ASP A 303 -24.09 -5.66 -4.94
N GLY A 304 -23.29 -4.62 -4.72
CA GLY A 304 -22.65 -4.24 -3.46
C GLY A 304 -21.94 -2.91 -3.70
N LEU A 305 -22.61 -1.84 -3.28
CA LEU A 305 -22.40 -0.47 -3.69
C LEU A 305 -21.10 0.14 -3.08
N GLU A 306 -20.38 0.90 -3.92
CA GLU A 306 -19.52 2.05 -3.59
C GLU A 306 -18.02 1.95 -3.24
N GLU A 307 -17.42 0.82 -2.85
CA GLU A 307 -16.00 0.83 -2.41
C GLU A 307 -15.06 -0.01 -3.29
N ARG A 308 -14.96 0.35 -4.58
CA ARG A 308 -14.04 -0.31 -5.53
C ARG A 308 -12.68 0.36 -5.51
N THR A 309 -11.62 -0.42 -5.38
CA THR A 309 -10.23 0.07 -5.34
C THR A 309 -9.51 -0.02 -6.69
N THR A 310 -10.18 -0.55 -7.71
CA THR A 310 -9.67 -0.75 -9.07
C THR A 310 -10.61 -0.14 -10.12
N ALA A 311 -10.08 0.28 -11.28
CA ALA A 311 -10.91 0.80 -12.37
C ALA A 311 -11.84 -0.26 -12.97
N SER A 312 -11.44 -1.54 -12.96
CA SER A 312 -12.29 -2.64 -13.43
C SER A 312 -13.42 -2.98 -12.46
N GLY A 313 -13.28 -2.60 -11.19
CA GLY A 313 -14.16 -3.00 -10.10
C GLY A 313 -13.94 -4.42 -9.59
N ARG A 314 -12.89 -5.11 -10.05
CA ARG A 314 -12.49 -6.43 -9.52
C ARG A 314 -11.63 -6.28 -8.27
N GLN A 315 -11.69 -7.31 -7.43
CA GLN A 315 -10.74 -7.46 -6.34
C GLN A 315 -9.34 -7.70 -6.92
N PRO A 316 -8.33 -6.95 -6.48
CA PRO A 316 -6.96 -7.13 -6.94
C PRO A 316 -6.39 -8.44 -6.37
N ILE A 317 -5.45 -9.03 -7.09
CA ILE A 317 -4.73 -10.23 -6.66
C ILE A 317 -3.41 -9.86 -5.98
N GLY A 318 -2.90 -10.72 -5.11
CA GLY A 318 -1.60 -10.50 -4.46
C GLY A 318 -1.62 -9.52 -3.29
N PHE A 319 -2.80 -9.25 -2.70
CA PHE A 319 -2.93 -8.37 -1.54
C PHE A 319 -3.58 -9.08 -0.37
N ASP A 320 -2.99 -8.91 0.82
CA ASP A 320 -3.54 -9.37 2.08
C ASP A 320 -3.09 -8.44 3.22
N ALA A 321 -4.04 -7.72 3.80
CA ALA A 321 -3.79 -6.77 4.88
C ALA A 321 -3.41 -7.44 6.21
N SER A 322 -3.64 -8.76 6.35
CA SER A 322 -3.34 -9.52 7.55
C SER A 322 -1.89 -10.02 7.62
N LEU A 323 -1.14 -10.00 6.51
CA LEU A 323 0.25 -10.52 6.43
C LEU A 323 1.19 -9.90 7.47
N ASN A 324 1.02 -8.61 7.75
CA ASN A 324 1.89 -7.83 8.64
C ASN A 324 1.29 -7.63 10.05
N SER A 325 0.24 -8.39 10.39
CA SER A 325 -0.37 -8.33 11.72
C SER A 325 0.63 -8.73 12.83
N ARG A 326 1.49 -9.74 12.58
CA ARG A 326 2.55 -10.16 13.52
C ARG A 326 3.63 -9.09 13.72
N THR A 327 4.01 -8.36 12.68
CA THR A 327 5.02 -7.31 12.80
C THR A 327 4.45 -6.07 13.49
N SER A 328 3.13 -5.89 13.45
CA SER A 328 2.38 -4.85 14.16
C SER A 328 2.02 -5.22 15.61
N ALA A 329 2.57 -6.32 16.14
CA ALA A 329 2.24 -6.91 17.45
C ALA A 329 2.34 -6.01 18.70
N PRO A 330 3.08 -4.89 18.76
CA PRO A 330 3.00 -4.02 19.94
C PRO A 330 1.76 -3.10 19.95
N THR A 331 0.89 -3.18 18.93
CA THR A 331 -0.29 -2.31 18.81
C THR A 331 -1.58 -3.11 18.61
N PRO A 332 -2.73 -2.62 19.14
CA PRO A 332 -4.02 -3.27 18.89
C PRO A 332 -4.35 -3.34 17.39
N PRO A 333 -5.04 -4.40 16.94
CA PRO A 333 -5.48 -4.53 15.55
C PRO A 333 -6.34 -3.33 15.11
N ARG A 334 -5.91 -2.66 14.04
CA ARG A 334 -6.65 -1.55 13.41
C ARG A 334 -7.33 -2.00 12.13
N ALA A 335 -8.65 -1.80 12.04
CA ALA A 335 -9.37 -1.94 10.79
C ALA A 335 -9.02 -0.78 9.84
N ILE A 336 -8.59 -1.10 8.63
CA ILE A 336 -8.30 -0.10 7.60
C ILE A 336 -9.41 -0.11 6.57
N LYS A 337 -10.01 1.06 6.37
CA LYS A 337 -10.91 1.30 5.25
C LYS A 337 -10.07 1.80 4.06
N MET A 338 -9.95 0.97 3.03
CA MET A 338 -9.24 1.35 1.82
C MET A 338 -10.01 2.43 1.07
N ARG A 339 -9.30 3.44 0.55
CA ARG A 339 -9.88 4.45 -0.34
C ARG A 339 -10.35 3.78 -1.63
N SER A 340 -11.49 4.21 -2.14
CA SER A 340 -11.92 3.83 -3.48
C SER A 340 -10.95 4.36 -4.54
N TRP A 341 -10.98 3.77 -5.74
CA TRP A 341 -10.18 4.17 -6.87
C TRP A 341 -10.40 5.64 -7.26
N LYS A 342 -11.66 6.10 -7.17
CA LYS A 342 -12.01 7.50 -7.45
C LYS A 342 -11.42 8.44 -6.41
N GLU A 343 -11.60 8.13 -5.12
CA GLU A 343 -10.99 8.91 -4.04
C GLU A 343 -9.46 8.92 -4.12
N ALA A 344 -8.84 7.83 -4.59
CA ALA A 344 -7.40 7.78 -4.81
C ALA A 344 -6.96 8.74 -5.92
N ILE A 345 -7.69 8.79 -7.04
CA ILE A 345 -7.44 9.76 -8.11
C ILE A 345 -7.61 11.19 -7.60
N GLU A 346 -8.72 11.49 -6.93
CA GLU A 346 -9.00 12.82 -6.36
C GLU A 346 -7.92 13.23 -5.36
N TYR A 347 -7.45 12.30 -4.54
CA TYR A 347 -6.35 12.52 -3.61
C TYR A 347 -5.07 12.94 -4.34
N PHE A 348 -4.64 12.20 -5.37
CA PHE A 348 -3.43 12.53 -6.11
C PHE A 348 -3.56 13.83 -6.90
N GLU A 349 -4.74 14.14 -7.44
CA GLU A 349 -5.01 15.42 -8.11
C GLU A 349 -4.86 16.58 -7.13
N LYS A 350 -5.48 16.48 -5.94
CA LYS A 350 -5.32 17.48 -4.88
C LYS A 350 -3.86 17.61 -4.44
N LEU A 351 -3.18 16.50 -4.20
CA LEU A 351 -1.76 16.49 -3.81
C LEU A 351 -0.89 17.21 -4.85
N LEU A 352 -1.11 16.95 -6.14
CA LEU A 352 -0.36 17.59 -7.22
C LEU A 352 -0.60 19.11 -7.29
N HIS A 353 -1.83 19.56 -7.04
CA HIS A 353 -2.14 20.99 -6.95
C HIS A 353 -1.50 21.65 -5.73
N ASP A 354 -1.56 20.99 -4.56
CA ASP A 354 -0.90 21.47 -3.35
C ASP A 354 0.63 21.57 -3.56
N LEU A 355 1.25 20.58 -4.23
CA LEU A 355 2.68 20.62 -4.56
C LEU A 355 3.04 21.67 -5.61
N ASP A 356 2.15 21.98 -6.58
CA ASP A 356 2.39 23.09 -7.52
C ASP A 356 2.38 24.43 -6.80
N ALA A 357 1.48 24.61 -5.82
CA ALA A 357 1.46 25.80 -4.99
C ALA A 357 2.80 25.97 -4.24
N VAL A 358 3.33 24.90 -3.63
CA VAL A 358 4.66 24.90 -2.99
C VAL A 358 5.76 25.25 -4.00
N CYS A 359 5.77 24.63 -5.17
CA CYS A 359 6.80 24.89 -6.20
C CYS A 359 6.68 26.27 -6.86
N SER A 360 5.51 26.90 -6.81
CA SER A 360 5.24 28.20 -7.41
C SER A 360 5.69 29.38 -6.54
N TYR A 361 5.94 29.13 -5.25
CA TYR A 361 6.41 30.16 -4.34
C TYR A 361 7.81 30.61 -4.76
N SER A 362 7.90 31.87 -5.19
CA SER A 362 9.20 32.50 -5.42
C SER A 362 9.83 32.75 -4.04
N LEU A 363 11.14 32.49 -3.91
CA LEU A 363 11.92 32.84 -2.73
C LEU A 363 11.98 34.38 -2.59
N ASP A 364 10.87 34.97 -2.16
CA ASP A 364 10.75 36.39 -1.85
C ASP A 364 11.43 36.65 -0.50
N PRO A 365 12.32 37.65 -0.39
CA PRO A 365 12.98 37.99 0.87
C PRO A 365 12.04 38.54 1.94
N SER A 366 10.78 38.90 1.60
CA SER A 366 9.81 39.45 2.54
C SER A 366 9.14 38.39 3.41
N LEU A 367 9.39 38.48 4.73
CA LEU A 367 8.75 37.64 5.74
C LEU A 367 7.21 37.76 5.72
N GLU A 368 6.67 38.93 5.43
CA GLU A 368 5.21 39.15 5.40
C GLU A 368 4.55 38.36 4.27
N VAL A 369 5.18 38.32 3.10
CA VAL A 369 4.71 37.56 1.93
C VAL A 369 4.75 36.07 2.23
N LEU A 370 5.83 35.59 2.87
CA LEU A 370 5.96 34.21 3.30
C LEU A 370 4.87 33.81 4.30
N LEU A 371 4.67 34.60 5.36
CA LEU A 371 3.65 34.30 6.38
C LEU A 371 2.25 34.28 5.77
N ARG A 372 1.94 35.23 4.88
CA ARG A 372 0.66 35.27 4.18
C ARG A 372 0.46 34.04 3.29
N PHE A 373 1.51 33.63 2.57
CA PHE A 373 1.48 32.42 1.76
C PHE A 373 1.24 31.17 2.62
N VAL A 374 1.96 31.00 3.73
CA VAL A 374 1.78 29.85 4.63
C VAL A 374 0.35 29.80 5.19
N VAL A 375 -0.21 30.94 5.60
CA VAL A 375 -1.59 31.00 6.09
C VAL A 375 -2.59 30.61 4.99
N GLN A 376 -2.43 31.14 3.78
CA GLN A 376 -3.29 30.80 2.64
C GLN A 376 -3.17 29.34 2.25
N PHE A 377 -1.96 28.79 2.25
CA PHE A 377 -1.70 27.39 1.98
C PHE A 377 -2.37 26.51 3.03
N GLN A 378 -2.26 26.82 4.33
CA GLN A 378 -2.95 26.02 5.36
C GLN A 378 -4.48 26.12 5.29
N GLN A 379 -5.03 27.23 4.81
CA GLN A 379 -6.47 27.38 4.59
C GLN A 379 -7.02 26.42 3.52
N SER A 380 -6.20 25.97 2.56
CA SER A 380 -6.61 24.95 1.59
C SER A 380 -6.69 23.53 2.18
N LYS A 381 -6.31 23.35 3.45
CA LYS A 381 -6.21 22.06 4.15
C LYS A 381 -5.34 21.06 3.35
N PRO A 382 -4.06 21.39 3.14
CA PRO A 382 -3.13 20.56 2.40
C PRO A 382 -2.87 19.26 3.16
N ASP A 383 -2.70 18.18 2.40
CA ASP A 383 -2.38 16.89 2.99
C ASP A 383 -0.94 16.84 3.51
N LEU A 384 -0.66 15.87 4.37
CA LEU A 384 0.63 15.81 5.06
C LEU A 384 1.81 15.85 4.11
N VAL A 385 1.79 15.06 3.03
CA VAL A 385 2.90 14.99 2.09
C VAL A 385 3.22 16.38 1.53
N ALA A 386 2.20 17.16 1.19
CA ALA A 386 2.38 18.54 0.73
C ALA A 386 2.88 19.47 1.85
N ARG A 387 2.37 19.33 3.08
CA ARG A 387 2.86 20.07 4.26
C ARG A 387 4.33 19.77 4.56
N ALA A 388 4.75 18.51 4.49
CA ALA A 388 6.12 18.08 4.69
C ALA A 388 7.06 18.69 3.64
N HIS A 389 6.64 18.65 2.37
CA HIS A 389 7.38 19.33 1.30
C HIS A 389 7.49 20.84 1.50
N LEU A 390 6.44 21.52 1.96
CA LEU A 390 6.51 22.96 2.27
C LEU A 390 7.51 23.29 3.38
N GLN A 391 7.70 22.39 4.36
CA GLN A 391 8.66 22.61 5.45
C GLN A 391 10.12 22.39 5.03
N VAL A 392 10.35 21.51 4.05
CA VAL A 392 11.69 21.09 3.63
C VAL A 392 12.22 21.95 2.47
N VAL A 393 11.34 22.42 1.58
CA VAL A 393 11.65 23.37 0.48
C VAL A 393 11.83 24.77 1.04
#